data_AF-A0A349JID4-F1
#
_entry.id   AF-A0A349JID4-F1
#
_cell.length_a   1.000
_cell.length_b   1.000
_cell.length_c   1.000
_cell.angle_alpha   90.00
_cell.angle_beta   90.00
_cell.angle_gamma   90.00
#
_symmetry.space_group_name_H-M   'P 1'
#
loop_
_entity.id
_entity.type
_entity.pdbx_description
1 polymer ?
#
loop_
_entity_poly.entity_id
_entity_poly.type
_entity_poly.pdbx_seq_one_letter_code
_entity_poly.pdbx_strand_id
1 'polypeptide(L)' 'MKLIVTIFFLAAIAMICFLIWRDSQDTGGIDRSLWQAVRGDKALAERLLNHAREKHPGKSERWYAEKVIYDLRRGR' A
#
# COMPACT_ATOMS: atom_id res chain seq x y z
N MET A 1 36.00 19.14 -7.44
CA MET A 1 34.79 19.87 -6.98
C MET A 1 33.57 19.63 -7.89
N LYS A 2 33.66 19.84 -9.21
CA LYS A 2 32.54 19.62 -10.16
C LYS A 2 31.96 18.19 -10.16
N LEU A 3 32.83 17.17 -10.08
CA LEU A 3 32.46 15.74 -10.07
C LEU A 3 31.63 15.32 -8.84
N ILE A 4 31.92 15.90 -7.66
CA ILE A 4 31.21 15.59 -6.42
C ILE A 4 29.79 16.16 -6.49
N VAL A 5 29.65 17.39 -7.00
CA VAL A 5 28.34 18.06 -7.14
C VAL A 5 27.43 17.30 -8.10
N THR A 6 27.95 16.82 -9.23
CA THR A 6 27.16 16.03 -10.18
C THR A 6 26.65 14.71 -9.60
N ILE A 7 27.44 14.04 -8.76
CA ILE A 7 27.03 12.79 -8.11
C ILE A 7 25.89 13.06 -7.11
N PHE A 8 25.98 14.15 -6.35
CA PHE A 8 24.90 14.56 -5.43
C PHE A 8 23.60 14.88 -6.16
N PHE A 9 23.67 15.60 -7.29
CA PHE A 9 22.47 15.89 -8.10
C PHE A 9 21.85 14.62 -8.69
N LEU A 10 22.65 13.69 -9.20
CA LEU A 10 22.15 12.41 -9.71
C LEU A 10 21.53 11.55 -8.61
N ALA A 11 22.14 11.52 -7.42
CA ALA A 11 21.60 10.81 -6.27
C ALA A 11 20.28 11.43 -5.79
N ALA A 12 20.18 12.76 -5.76
CA ALA A 12 18.96 13.47 -5.39
C ALA A 12 17.83 13.21 -6.39
N ILE A 13 18.11 13.23 -7.70
CA ILE A 13 17.13 12.90 -8.74
C ILE A 13 16.67 11.45 -8.61
N ALA A 14 17.60 10.51 -8.43
CA ALA A 14 17.27 9.10 -8.23
C ALA A 14 16.45 8.90 -6.95
N MET A 15 16.76 9.61 -5.87
CA MET A 15 16.01 9.61 -4.62
C MET A 15 14.61 10.18 -4.82
N ILE A 16 14.44 11.29 -5.55
CA ILE A 16 13.14 11.87 -5.87
C ILE A 16 12.31 10.91 -6.72
N CYS A 17 12.89 10.32 -7.77
CA CYS A 17 12.22 9.30 -8.58
C CYS A 17 11.83 8.07 -7.76
N PHE A 18 12.70 7.63 -6.84
CA PHE A 18 12.42 6.54 -5.92
C PHE A 18 11.28 6.88 -4.95
N LEU A 19 11.23 8.12 -4.44
CA LEU A 19 10.15 8.58 -3.56
C LEU A 19 8.81 8.69 -4.30
N ILE A 20 8.80 9.17 -5.55
CA ILE A 20 7.60 9.24 -6.39
C ILE A 20 7.11 7.83 -6.77
N TRP A 21 8.02 6.90 -7.11
CA TRP A 21 7.65 5.51 -7.38
C TRP A 21 7.14 4.80 -6.12
N ARG A 22 7.74 5.07 -4.96
CA ARG A 22 7.29 4.55 -3.66
C ARG A 22 5.88 5.02 -3.32
N ASP A 23 5.57 6.29 -3.59
CA ASP A 23 4.26 6.89 -3.37
C ASP A 23 3.20 6.34 -4.34
N SER A 24 3.57 6.08 -5.60
CA SER A 24 2.63 5.50 -6.59
C SER A 24 2.18 4.06 -6.29
N GLN A 25 2.77 3.37 -5.30
CA GLN A 25 2.24 2.10 -4.79
C GLN A 25 1.14 2.27 -3.74
N ASP A 26 0.89 3.50 -3.29
CA ASP A 26 -0.17 3.86 -2.33
C ASP A 26 -1.46 4.29 -3.06
N THR A 27 -1.88 3.51 -4.06
CA THR A 27 -3.21 3.71 -4.65
C THR A 27 -4.27 3.11 -3.72
N GLY A 28 -4.69 3.92 -2.74
CA GLY A 28 -5.80 3.68 -1.81
C GLY A 28 -7.18 3.64 -2.47
N GLY A 29 -7.32 2.92 -3.58
CA GLY A 29 -8.61 2.46 -4.06
C GLY A 29 -8.87 1.10 -3.46
N ILE A 30 -10.02 0.91 -2.79
CA ILE A 30 -10.47 -0.39 -2.30
C ILE A 30 -10.28 -1.39 -3.45
N ASP A 31 -9.28 -2.26 -3.29
CA ASP A 31 -8.77 -3.06 -4.39
C ASP A 31 -9.94 -3.88 -4.97
N ARG A 32 -10.07 -3.93 -6.29
CA ARG A 32 -11.24 -4.55 -6.95
C ARG A 32 -11.39 -6.01 -6.52
N SER A 33 -10.27 -6.64 -6.18
CA SER A 33 -10.14 -7.96 -5.57
C SER A 33 -10.77 -8.04 -4.18
N LEU A 34 -10.56 -7.06 -3.31
CA LEU A 34 -11.20 -6.96 -1.99
C LEU A 34 -12.70 -6.75 -2.15
N TRP A 35 -13.11 -5.86 -3.06
CA TRP A 35 -14.52 -5.59 -3.36
C TRP A 35 -15.28 -6.86 -3.79
N GLN A 36 -14.65 -7.69 -4.62
CA GLN A 36 -15.18 -9.00 -5.00
C GLN A 36 -15.16 -10.00 -3.84
N ALA A 37 -14.10 -10.01 -3.02
CA ALA A 37 -13.99 -10.89 -1.86
C ALA A 37 -15.09 -10.63 -0.82
N VAL A 38 -15.48 -9.36 -0.61
CA VAL A 38 -16.58 -8.98 0.28
C VAL A 38 -17.95 -8.96 -0.41
N ARG A 39 -18.05 -9.46 -1.64
CA ARG A 39 -19.30 -9.48 -2.44
C ARG A 39 -20.00 -8.11 -2.53
N GLY A 40 -19.23 -7.04 -2.54
CA GLY A 40 -19.73 -5.66 -2.60
C GLY A 40 -20.22 -5.06 -1.29
N ASP A 41 -20.04 -5.74 -0.16
CA ASP A 41 -20.28 -5.14 1.15
C ASP A 41 -19.12 -4.23 1.54
N LYS A 42 -19.23 -2.95 1.16
CA LYS A 42 -18.25 -1.92 1.47
C LYS A 42 -18.05 -1.73 2.98
N ALA A 43 -19.12 -1.85 3.78
CA ALA A 43 -19.04 -1.67 5.23
C ALA A 43 -18.26 -2.82 5.88
N LEU A 44 -18.44 -4.05 5.39
CA LEU A 44 -17.64 -5.20 5.80
C LEU A 44 -16.15 -5.01 5.45
N ALA A 45 -15.84 -4.58 4.21
CA ALA A 45 -14.47 -4.31 3.80
C ALA A 45 -13.78 -3.28 4.70
N GLU A 46 -14.44 -2.15 4.98
CA GLU A 46 -13.90 -1.10 5.85
C GLU A 46 -13.66 -1.61 7.28
N ARG A 47 -14.60 -2.38 7.85
CA ARG A 47 -14.42 -2.99 9.17
C ARG A 47 -13.21 -3.93 9.23
N LEU A 48 -13.06 -4.78 8.21
CA LEU A 48 -11.94 -5.72 8.15
C LEU A 48 -10.60 -5.01 7.97
N LEU A 49 -10.55 -3.98 7.13
CA LEU A 49 -9.36 -3.14 6.97
C LEU A 49 -9.00 -2.41 8.26
N ASN A 50 -9.98 -1.81 8.94
CA ASN A 50 -9.76 -1.14 10.22
C ASN A 50 -9.26 -2.10 11.29
N HIS A 51 -9.85 -3.29 11.38
CA HIS A 51 -9.37 -4.32 12.31
C HIS A 51 -7.92 -4.77 11.99
N ALA A 52 -7.57 -4.88 10.71
CA ALA A 52 -6.21 -5.21 10.29
C ALA A 52 -5.21 -4.07 10.63
N ARG A 53 -5.62 -2.81 10.47
CA ARG A 53 -4.84 -1.62 10.85
C ARG A 53 -4.59 -1.52 12.34
N GLU A 54 -5.60 -1.79 13.17
CA GLU A 54 -5.47 -1.82 14.62
C GLU A 54 -4.48 -2.90 15.08
N LYS A 55 -4.57 -4.09 14.48
CA LYS A 55 -3.73 -5.23 14.85
C LYS A 55 -2.29 -5.13 14.34
N HIS A 56 -2.09 -4.48 13.20
CA HIS A 56 -0.80 -4.39 12.53
C HIS A 56 -0.50 -2.95 12.07
N PRO A 57 -0.29 -2.00 13.00
CA PRO A 57 -0.06 -0.61 12.64
C PRO A 57 1.20 -0.41 11.80
N GLY A 58 1.20 0.62 10.94
CA GLY A 58 2.36 1.01 10.14
C GLY A 58 2.61 0.16 8.89
N LYS A 59 1.65 -0.65 8.44
CA LYS A 59 1.69 -1.32 7.14
C LYS A 59 1.02 -0.48 6.06
N SER A 60 1.33 -0.79 4.79
CA SER A 60 0.71 -0.14 3.63
C SER A 60 -0.73 -0.60 3.42
N GLU A 61 -1.53 0.23 2.74
CA GLU A 61 -2.93 -0.09 2.39
C GLU A 61 -3.07 -1.40 1.62
N ARG A 62 -2.16 -1.63 0.67
CA ARG A 62 -2.07 -2.89 -0.07
C ARG A 62 -1.87 -4.10 0.84
N TRP A 63 -1.00 -3.98 1.85
CA TRP A 63 -0.77 -5.08 2.78
C TRP A 63 -2.04 -5.42 3.56
N TYR A 64 -2.80 -4.42 4.00
CA TYR A 64 -4.09 -4.66 4.66
C TYR A 64 -5.11 -5.30 3.71
N ALA A 65 -5.22 -4.83 2.47
CA ALA A 65 -6.12 -5.40 1.47
C ALA A 65 -5.77 -6.87 1.17
N GLU A 66 -4.50 -7.18 0.90
CA GLU A 66 -4.02 -8.55 0.67
C GLU A 66 -4.26 -9.43 1.90
N LYS A 67 -4.04 -8.90 3.11
CA LYS A 67 -4.26 -9.63 4.36
C LYS A 67 -5.74 -9.96 4.57
N VAL A 68 -6.63 -9.00 4.33
CA VAL A 68 -8.08 -9.21 4.45
C VAL A 68 -8.57 -10.22 3.41
N ILE A 69 -8.13 -10.10 2.14
CA ILE A 69 -8.47 -11.06 1.08
C ILE A 69 -7.96 -12.47 1.45
N TYR A 70 -6.75 -12.56 1.98
CA TYR A 70 -6.17 -13.83 2.43
C TYR A 70 -7.00 -14.47 3.54
N ASP A 71 -7.36 -13.69 4.58
CA ASP A 71 -8.16 -14.18 5.70
C ASP A 71 -9.57 -14.60 5.24
N LEU A 72 -10.19 -13.87 4.29
CA LEU A 72 -11.48 -14.22 3.69
C LEU A 72 -11.41 -15.53 2.88
N ARG A 73 -10.36 -15.71 2.07
CA ARG A 73 -10.18 -16.93 1.24
C ARG A 73 -9.88 -18.16 2.08
N ARG A 74 -9.21 -18.00 3.23
CA ARG A 74 -8.82 -19.11 4.10
C ARG A 74 -9.96 -19.60 5.00
N GLY A 75 -11.11 -18.92 5.00
CA GLY A 75 -12.26 -19.30 5.82
C GLY A 75 -11.97 -19.14 7.31
N ARG A 76 -11.76 -17.89 7.75
CA ARG A 76 -12.09 -17.58 9.15
C ARG A 76 -13.59 -17.35 9.26
#